data_AF-A0A2C9W5D4-F1
#
_entry.id   AF-A0A2C9W5D4-F1
#
_cell.length_a   1.000
_cell.length_b   1.000
_cell.length_c   1.000
_cell.angle_alpha   90.00
_cell.angle_beta   90.00
_cell.angle_gamma   90.00
#
_symmetry.space_group_name_H-M   'P 1'
#
loop_
_entity.id
_entity.type
_entity.pdbx_description
1 polymer ?
#
loop_
_entity_poly.entity_id
_entity_poly.type
_entity_poly.pdbx_seq_one_letter_code
_entity_poly.pdbx_strand_id
1 'polypeptide(L)'
;MDLTYESTNQVKELKANLLVRDFELFEMKPGKNIAEMSTRFTNLVNLLKALGKSFKEAELVKKILRSLLKSWETKTIVIFYTKDFTRYTYDELIGSLIAHKIILKKEIIKKEKGKKSISLK
;
A
#
# COMPACT_ATOMS: atom_id res chain seq x y z
N MET A 1 22.10 -14.48 -36.59
CA MET A 1 20.68 -14.81 -36.36
C MET A 1 20.23 -14.07 -35.10
N ASP A 2 20.56 -12.78 -35.00
CA ASP A 2 20.69 -12.05 -33.71
C ASP A 2 19.64 -10.96 -33.53
N LEU A 3 19.05 -10.49 -34.63
CA LEU A 3 18.05 -9.42 -34.63
C LEU A 3 16.79 -9.76 -33.80
N THR A 4 16.39 -11.03 -33.72
CA THR A 4 15.21 -11.48 -32.97
C THR A 4 15.49 -11.66 -31.47
N TYR A 5 16.70 -12.08 -31.09
CA TYR A 5 17.08 -12.26 -29.68
C TYR A 5 17.30 -10.91 -28.98
N GLU A 6 17.95 -9.98 -29.67
CA GLU A 6 18.27 -8.66 -29.14
C GLU A 6 17.02 -7.77 -28.98
N SER A 7 16.09 -7.81 -29.95
CA SER A 7 14.79 -7.14 -29.83
C SER A 7 13.92 -7.76 -28.73
N THR A 8 13.98 -9.07 -28.51
CA THR A 8 13.27 -9.72 -27.39
C THR A 8 13.84 -9.32 -26.03
N ASN A 9 15.16 -9.16 -25.91
CA ASN A 9 15.80 -8.69 -24.67
C ASN A 9 15.49 -7.21 -24.41
N GLN A 10 15.53 -6.35 -25.43
CA GLN A 10 15.15 -4.94 -25.31
C GLN A 10 13.70 -4.77 -24.83
N VAL A 11 12.75 -5.56 -25.37
CA VAL A 11 11.35 -5.53 -24.93
C VAL A 11 11.19 -5.95 -23.46
N LYS A 12 11.93 -6.98 -23.02
CA LYS A 12 11.91 -7.42 -21.61
C LYS A 12 12.48 -6.35 -20.68
N GLU A 13 13.56 -5.70 -21.08
CA GLU A 13 14.20 -4.65 -20.30
C GLU A 13 13.32 -3.39 -20.19
N LEU A 14 12.70 -2.95 -21.30
CA LEU A 14 11.73 -1.87 -21.31
C LEU A 14 10.55 -2.16 -20.38
N LYS A 15 10.03 -3.39 -20.41
CA LYS A 15 8.93 -3.82 -19.52
C LYS A 15 9.35 -3.79 -18.05
N ALA A 16 10.57 -4.22 -17.73
CA ALA A 16 11.11 -4.15 -16.38
C ALA A 16 11.23 -2.70 -15.90
N ASN A 17 11.75 -1.81 -16.74
CA ASN A 17 11.91 -0.38 -16.43
C ASN A 17 10.56 0.31 -16.19
N LEU A 18 9.54 -0.01 -17.00
CA LEU A 18 8.18 0.48 -16.79
C LEU A 18 7.60 0.00 -15.45
N LEU A 19 7.77 -1.28 -15.10
CA LEU A 19 7.29 -1.82 -13.83
C LEU A 19 8.03 -1.23 -12.62
N VAL A 20 9.33 -0.95 -12.76
CA VAL A 20 10.11 -0.25 -11.71
C VAL A 20 9.56 1.15 -11.52
N ARG A 21 9.26 1.86 -12.61
CA ARG A 21 8.63 3.18 -12.55
C ARG A 21 7.24 3.11 -11.90
N ASP A 22 6.43 2.12 -12.23
CA ASP A 22 5.13 1.90 -11.60
C ASP A 22 5.27 1.60 -10.11
N PHE A 23 6.33 0.88 -9.71
CA PHE A 23 6.65 0.65 -8.31
C PHE A 23 7.03 1.96 -7.64
N GLU A 24 7.92 2.76 -8.23
CA GLU A 24 8.33 4.07 -7.71
C GLU A 24 7.19 5.08 -7.60
N LEU A 25 6.25 5.06 -8.53
CA LEU A 25 5.07 5.92 -8.54
C LEU A 25 3.84 5.27 -7.90
N PHE A 26 4.00 4.11 -7.27
CA PHE A 26 2.89 3.40 -6.69
C PHE A 26 2.19 4.24 -5.61
N GLU A 27 0.91 4.48 -5.81
CA GLU A 27 0.08 5.27 -4.90
C GLU A 27 -1.27 4.58 -4.70
N MET A 28 -1.83 4.79 -3.50
CA MET A 28 -3.18 4.34 -3.21
C MET A 28 -4.18 5.19 -3.99
N LYS A 29 -5.06 4.52 -4.75
CA LYS A 29 -6.09 5.19 -5.53
C LYS A 29 -7.20 5.72 -4.62
N PRO A 30 -7.79 6.88 -4.92
CA PRO A 30 -8.93 7.40 -4.17
C PRO A 30 -10.10 6.42 -4.23
N GLY A 31 -10.81 6.26 -3.10
CA GLY A 31 -11.97 5.36 -2.99
C GLY A 31 -11.64 3.86 -2.89
N LYS A 32 -10.36 3.46 -3.00
CA LYS A 32 -9.93 2.06 -2.82
C LYS A 32 -9.65 1.75 -1.35
N ASN A 33 -9.74 0.48 -0.97
CA ASN A 33 -9.39 0.03 0.38
C ASN A 33 -7.95 -0.52 0.45
N ILE A 34 -7.46 -0.74 1.67
CA ILE A 34 -6.08 -1.17 1.93
C ILE A 34 -5.82 -2.57 1.37
N ALA A 35 -6.82 -3.46 1.42
CA ALA A 35 -6.70 -4.81 0.88
C ALA A 35 -6.51 -4.78 -0.64
N GLU A 36 -7.35 -4.03 -1.37
CA GLU A 36 -7.22 -3.86 -2.82
C GLU A 36 -5.88 -3.22 -3.21
N MET A 37 -5.40 -2.27 -2.41
CA MET A 37 -4.09 -1.66 -2.63
C MET A 37 -2.95 -2.66 -2.39
N SER A 38 -3.00 -3.44 -1.29
CA SER A 38 -2.04 -4.50 -0.98
C SER A 38 -1.98 -5.54 -2.09
N THR A 39 -3.13 -6.02 -2.60
CA THR A 39 -3.17 -6.98 -3.71
C THR A 39 -2.47 -6.42 -4.96
N ARG A 40 -2.72 -5.16 -5.31
CA ARG A 40 -2.04 -4.51 -6.46
C ARG A 40 -0.54 -4.39 -6.24
N PHE A 41 -0.13 -4.06 -5.03
CA PHE A 41 1.27 -3.92 -4.66
C PHE A 41 2.00 -5.27 -4.73
N THR A 42 1.44 -6.32 -4.13
CA THR A 42 1.99 -7.68 -4.18
C THR A 42 2.09 -8.20 -5.61
N ASN A 43 1.08 -7.95 -6.45
CA ASN A 43 1.13 -8.30 -7.88
C ASN A 43 2.28 -7.60 -8.60
N LEU A 44 2.49 -6.31 -8.34
CA LEU A 44 3.58 -5.54 -8.93
C LEU A 44 4.96 -6.07 -8.49
N VAL A 45 5.13 -6.36 -7.20
CA VAL A 45 6.35 -6.95 -6.65
C VAL A 45 6.62 -8.33 -7.25
N ASN A 46 5.58 -9.16 -7.42
CA ASN A 46 5.72 -10.48 -8.03
C ASN A 46 6.14 -10.39 -9.51
N LEU A 47 5.60 -9.44 -10.27
CA LEU A 47 6.01 -9.19 -11.66
C LEU A 47 7.48 -8.76 -11.75
N LEU A 48 7.91 -7.87 -10.85
CA LEU A 48 9.31 -7.44 -10.77
C LEU A 48 10.24 -8.59 -10.38
N LYS A 49 9.82 -9.43 -9.43
CA LYS A 49 10.56 -10.63 -9.01
C LYS A 49 10.73 -11.63 -10.16
N ALA A 50 9.69 -11.82 -10.97
CA ALA A 50 9.76 -12.65 -12.18
C ALA A 50 10.74 -12.11 -13.24
N LEU A 51 11.03 -10.81 -13.22
CA LEU A 51 12.02 -10.14 -14.07
C LEU A 51 13.41 -10.03 -13.40
N GLY A 52 13.63 -10.71 -12.27
CA GLY A 52 14.91 -10.72 -11.55
C GLY A 52 15.13 -9.53 -10.61
N LYS A 53 14.14 -8.66 -10.41
CA LYS A 53 14.20 -7.55 -9.44
C LYS A 53 13.59 -8.00 -8.11
N SER A 54 14.42 -8.16 -7.09
CA SER A 54 13.98 -8.48 -5.73
C SER A 54 14.07 -7.25 -4.83
N PHE A 55 13.19 -7.21 -3.82
CA PHE A 55 13.13 -6.12 -2.84
C PHE A 55 13.22 -6.70 -1.44
N LYS A 56 13.88 -5.99 -0.53
CA LYS A 56 13.89 -6.34 0.88
C LYS A 56 12.53 -6.00 1.49
N GLU A 57 12.14 -6.78 2.49
CA GLU A 57 10.86 -6.56 3.16
C GLU A 57 10.73 -5.17 3.77
N ALA A 58 11.80 -4.65 4.36
CA ALA A 58 11.85 -3.28 4.86
C ALA A 58 11.63 -2.22 3.76
N GLU A 59 12.01 -2.49 2.51
CA GLU A 59 11.75 -1.61 1.37
C GLU A 59 10.29 -1.65 0.97
N LEU A 60 9.69 -2.85 0.94
CA LEU A 60 8.27 -3.04 0.66
C LEU A 60 7.39 -2.32 1.70
N VAL A 61 7.71 -2.49 2.99
CA VAL A 61 7.06 -1.82 4.12
C VAL A 61 7.16 -0.30 4.01
N LYS A 62 8.38 0.23 3.81
CA LYS A 62 8.58 1.68 3.63
C LYS A 62 7.83 2.20 2.39
N LYS A 63 7.78 1.40 1.33
CA LYS A 63 7.14 1.80 0.09
C LYS A 63 5.63 1.94 0.25
N ILE A 64 4.98 0.90 0.77
CA ILE A 64 3.53 0.91 0.96
C ILE A 64 3.08 1.95 1.99
N LEU A 65 3.87 2.17 3.04
CA LEU A 65 3.63 3.26 4.01
C LEU A 65 3.65 4.63 3.34
N ARG A 66 4.64 4.93 2.49
CA ARG A 66 4.69 6.20 1.75
C ARG A 66 3.51 6.36 0.81
N SER A 67 3.12 5.30 0.11
CA SER A 67 1.96 5.29 -0.79
C SER A 67 0.64 5.54 -0.05
N LEU A 68 0.52 5.09 1.20
CA LEU A 68 -0.62 5.35 2.07
C LEU A 68 -0.64 6.81 2.56
N LEU A 69 0.49 7.31 3.07
CA LEU A 69 0.59 8.65 3.66
C LEU A 69 0.22 9.76 2.67
N LYS A 70 0.49 9.58 1.37
CA LYS A 70 0.12 10.55 0.33
C LYS A 70 -1.38 10.70 0.10
N SER A 71 -2.16 9.66 0.37
CA SER A 71 -3.59 9.62 0.08
C SER A 71 -4.48 9.64 1.33
N TRP A 72 -3.91 9.44 2.51
CA TRP A 72 -4.68 9.23 3.74
C TRP A 72 -4.84 10.56 4.50
N GLU A 73 -6.07 10.84 4.93
CA GLU A 73 -6.44 11.99 5.77
C GLU A 73 -5.52 12.18 6.99
N THR A 74 -5.21 13.44 7.29
CA THR A 74 -4.27 13.93 8.33
C THR A 74 -4.44 13.28 9.71
N LYS A 75 -5.66 12.93 10.11
CA LYS A 75 -5.92 12.30 11.42
C LYS A 75 -5.32 10.90 11.54
N THR A 76 -5.18 10.18 10.43
CA THR A 76 -4.63 8.83 10.44
C THR A 76 -3.11 8.86 10.38
N ILE A 77 -2.55 9.88 9.71
CA ILE A 77 -1.11 10.14 9.64
C ILE A 77 -0.46 10.26 11.02
N VAL A 78 -1.10 10.97 11.97
CA VAL A 78 -0.55 11.15 13.34
C VAL A 78 -0.33 9.81 14.05
N ILE A 79 -1.28 8.88 13.92
CA ILE A 79 -1.18 7.54 14.52
C ILE A 79 -0.07 6.71 13.83
N PHE A 80 0.18 6.96 12.54
CA PHE A 80 1.30 6.35 11.83
C PHE A 80 2.66 6.83 12.31
N TYR A 81 2.80 8.13 12.59
CA TYR A 81 4.07 8.68 13.05
C TYR A 81 4.40 8.31 14.51
N THR A 82 3.41 7.99 15.35
CA THR A 82 3.65 7.60 16.75
C THR A 82 4.00 6.12 16.92
N LYS A 83 3.78 5.27 15.90
CA LYS A 83 4.06 3.84 15.95
C LYS A 83 5.20 3.49 14.99
N ASP A 84 6.24 2.82 15.49
CA ASP A 84 7.38 2.41 14.67
C ASP A 84 7.06 1.19 13.81
N PHE A 85 6.46 1.42 12.63
CA PHE A 85 6.16 0.38 11.66
C PHE A 85 7.39 -0.12 10.90
N THR A 86 8.58 0.45 11.11
CA THR A 86 9.80 0.02 10.40
C THR A 86 10.32 -1.35 10.87
N ARG A 87 9.80 -1.84 12.00
CA ARG A 87 10.11 -3.15 12.58
C ARG A 87 9.11 -4.24 12.19
N TYR A 88 8.03 -3.89 11.50
CA TYR A 88 6.97 -4.83 11.14
C TYR A 88 7.32 -5.57 9.85
N THR A 89 6.89 -6.82 9.76
CA THR A 89 6.80 -7.53 8.47
C THR A 89 5.73 -6.90 7.59
N TYR A 90 5.78 -7.19 6.29
CA TYR A 90 4.77 -6.69 5.35
C TYR A 90 3.36 -7.11 5.77
N ASP A 91 3.18 -8.40 6.10
CA ASP A 91 1.88 -8.94 6.47
C ASP A 91 1.37 -8.39 7.81
N GLU A 92 2.24 -8.27 8.82
CA GLU A 92 1.86 -7.65 10.10
C GLU A 92 1.47 -6.19 9.92
N LEU A 93 2.17 -5.45 9.05
CA LEU A 93 1.81 -4.09 8.70
C LEU A 93 0.39 -4.07 8.10
N ILE A 94 0.13 -4.85 7.05
CA ILE A 94 -1.19 -4.90 6.40
C ILE A 94 -2.30 -5.27 7.39
N GLY A 95 -2.07 -6.26 8.25
CA GLY A 95 -3.01 -6.65 9.31
C GLY A 95 -3.30 -5.51 10.28
N SER A 96 -2.25 -4.86 10.78
CA SER A 96 -2.37 -3.70 11.68
C SER A 96 -3.11 -2.53 11.04
N LEU A 97 -2.85 -2.25 9.76
CA LEU A 97 -3.52 -1.20 8.98
C LEU A 97 -5.03 -1.44 8.87
N ILE A 98 -5.43 -2.67 8.54
CA ILE A 98 -6.84 -3.06 8.40
C ILE A 98 -7.53 -2.99 9.77
N ALA A 99 -6.89 -3.50 10.83
CA ALA A 99 -7.43 -3.47 12.18
C ALA A 99 -7.68 -2.03 12.67
N HIS A 100 -6.72 -1.12 12.48
CA HIS A 100 -6.90 0.29 12.86
C HIS A 100 -8.07 0.95 12.13
N LYS A 101 -8.23 0.71 10.83
CA LYS A 101 -9.35 1.27 10.05
C LYS A 101 -10.71 0.78 10.58
N ILE A 102 -10.80 -0.49 10.97
CA ILE A 102 -12.01 -1.08 11.56
C ILE A 102 -12.33 -0.44 12.91
N ILE A 103 -11.32 -0.31 13.79
CA ILE A 103 -11.49 0.30 15.12
C ILE A 103 -11.94 1.75 14.97
N LEU A 104 -11.30 2.54 14.10
CA LEU A 104 -11.65 3.94 13.86
C LEU A 104 -13.11 4.07 13.38
N LYS A 105 -13.54 3.21 12.45
CA LYS A 105 -14.92 3.20 11.95
C LYS A 105 -15.92 2.87 13.07
N LYS A 106 -15.60 1.90 13.94
CA LYS A 106 -16.44 1.55 15.11
C LYS A 106 -16.57 2.72 16.09
N GLU A 107 -15.48 3.43 16.37
CA GLU A 107 -15.49 4.58 17.28
C GLU A 107 -16.27 5.77 16.72
N ILE A 108 -16.22 6.01 15.40
CA ILE A 108 -17.08 7.01 14.72
C ILE A 108 -18.56 6.63 14.86
N ILE A 109 -18.93 5.38 14.57
CA ILE A 109 -20.31 4.90 14.67
C ILE A 109 -20.84 5.02 16.11
N LYS A 110 -20.02 4.68 17.12
CA LYS A 110 -20.39 4.84 18.54
C LYS A 110 -20.67 6.31 18.89
N LYS A 111 -19.81 7.24 18.45
CA LYS A 111 -20.00 8.68 18.70
C LYS A 111 -21.27 9.23 18.02
N GLU A 112 -21.61 8.76 16.83
CA GLU A 112 -22.85 9.17 16.14
C GLU A 112 -24.12 8.62 16.81
N LYS A 113 -24.10 7.36 17.27
CA LYS A 113 -25.22 6.78 18.04
C LYS A 113 -25.39 7.45 19.40
N GLY A 114 -24.29 7.81 20.07
CA GLY A 114 -24.32 8.56 21.32
C GLY A 114 -25.01 9.91 21.16
N LYS A 115 -24.67 10.69 20.11
CA LYS A 115 -25.26 12.02 19.85
C LYS A 115 -26.76 12.00 19.53
N LYS A 116 -27.28 10.97 18.85
CA LYS A 116 -28.72 10.85 18.56
C LYS A 116 -29.57 10.60 19.81
N SER A 117 -29.01 9.96 20.84
CA SER A 117 -29.74 9.71 22.10
C SER A 117 -29.91 10.93 23.00
N ILE A 118 -29.10 11.98 22.80
CA ILE A 118 -29.08 13.18 23.67
C ILE A 118 -30.08 14.26 23.19
N SER A 119 -30.62 14.13 21.97
CA SER A 119 -31.54 15.12 21.37
C SER A 119 -33.03 14.79 21.56
N LEU A 120 -33.37 13.84 22.43
CA LEU A 120 -34.73 13.53 22.85
C LEU A 120 -34.85 13.80 24.35
N LYS A 121 -34.83 15.08 24.74
CA LYS A 121 -35.30 15.52 26.06
C LYS A 121 -35.84 16.94 25.98
#